data_AF-A0AAE0YMS9-F1
#
_entry.id   AF-A0AAE0YMS9-F1
#
_cell.length_a   1.000
_cell.length_b   1.000
_cell.length_c   1.000
_cell.angle_alpha   90.00
_cell.angle_beta   90.00
_cell.angle_gamma   90.00
#
_symmetry.space_group_name_H-M   'P 1'
#
loop_
_entity.id
_entity.type
_entity.pdbx_description
1 polymer ?
#
loop_
_entity_poly.entity_id
_entity_poly.type
_entity_poly.pdbx_seq_one_letter_code
_entity_poly.pdbx_strand_id
1 'polypeptide(L)'
;MTELASQKLTEAEKAGPKKNAAGRKAANPIERLIGNKHLVALSDKDRNCIVCSTPSQWRRTKYYCSGCINKPYLHAKGCFEQYHSQHLI
;
A
#
# COMPACT_ATOMS: atom_id res chain seq x y z
N MET A 1 22.60 -62.51 17.50
CA MET A 1 23.01 -61.45 18.44
C MET A 1 24.35 -60.91 17.96
N THR A 2 24.35 -59.66 17.46
CA THR A 2 25.43 -58.70 17.15
C THR A 2 24.95 -57.84 15.95
N GLU A 3 24.24 -56.74 16.22
CA GLU A 3 24.73 -55.35 16.26
C GLU A 3 25.18 -54.80 14.90
N LEU A 4 24.55 -53.70 14.43
CA LEU A 4 25.23 -52.40 14.23
C LEU A 4 24.34 -51.35 13.51
N ALA A 5 24.13 -50.22 14.20
CA ALA A 5 23.99 -48.83 13.72
C ALA A 5 22.93 -48.52 12.64
N SER A 6 21.78 -47.88 12.92
CA SER A 6 21.59 -46.50 13.40
C SER A 6 22.66 -45.51 12.96
N GLN A 7 22.35 -44.65 11.98
CA GLN A 7 22.31 -43.19 12.19
C GLN A 7 21.86 -42.42 10.93
N LYS A 8 21.08 -41.38 11.21
CA LYS A 8 20.28 -40.56 10.30
C LYS A 8 21.15 -39.57 9.54
N LEU A 9 20.91 -39.43 8.24
CA LEU A 9 21.37 -38.27 7.46
C LEU A 9 20.52 -37.06 7.88
N THR A 10 21.11 -36.17 8.67
CA THR A 10 20.65 -34.78 8.77
C THR A 10 21.84 -33.90 8.48
N GLU A 11 21.98 -33.49 7.21
CA GLU A 11 22.89 -32.43 6.79
C GLU A 11 22.35 -31.09 7.31
N ALA A 12 22.61 -30.86 8.61
CA ALA A 12 22.48 -29.56 9.22
C ALA A 12 23.53 -28.63 8.61
N GLU A 13 23.02 -27.70 7.80
CA GLU A 13 23.41 -26.29 7.80
C GLU A 13 24.90 -25.99 8.06
N LYS A 14 25.72 -26.08 7.01
CA LYS A 14 26.96 -25.28 6.90
C LYS A 14 26.73 -24.11 5.94
N ALA A 15 25.88 -23.17 6.35
CA ALA A 15 25.92 -21.80 5.83
C ALA A 15 26.45 -20.91 6.96
N GLY A 16 27.75 -20.57 6.89
CA GLY A 16 28.39 -19.68 7.87
C GLY A 16 27.67 -18.34 7.99
N PRO A 17 27.92 -17.58 9.07
CA PRO A 17 27.23 -16.32 9.31
C PRO A 17 27.55 -15.35 8.18
N LYS A 18 26.58 -15.09 7.31
CA LYS A 18 26.62 -13.96 6.39
C LYS A 18 26.60 -12.70 7.25
N LYS A 19 27.76 -12.08 7.40
CA LYS A 19 27.94 -10.73 7.92
C LYS A 19 27.02 -9.80 7.13
N ASN A 20 25.84 -9.53 7.68
CA ASN A 20 24.90 -8.56 7.15
C ASN A 20 25.65 -7.23 7.12
N ALA A 21 26.02 -6.75 5.92
CA ALA A 21 26.59 -5.43 5.76
C ALA A 21 25.67 -4.45 6.48
N ALA A 22 26.24 -3.76 7.47
CA ALA A 22 25.52 -2.84 8.33
C ALA A 22 24.59 -1.99 7.48
N GLY A 23 23.28 -2.15 7.72
CA GLY A 23 22.24 -1.51 6.93
C GLY A 23 22.57 -0.04 6.77
N ARG A 24 22.61 0.44 5.52
CA ARG A 24 22.63 1.87 5.23
C ARG A 24 21.52 2.47 6.10
N LYS A 25 21.88 3.32 7.06
CA LYS A 25 20.89 4.12 7.77
C LYS A 25 20.20 4.91 6.67
N ALA A 26 18.99 4.52 6.31
CA ALA A 26 18.14 5.37 5.52
C ALA A 26 17.95 6.59 6.41
N ALA A 27 18.74 7.64 6.17
CA ALA A 27 18.35 8.98 6.54
C ALA A 27 17.02 9.16 5.81
N ASN A 28 15.93 8.82 6.47
CA ASN A 28 14.60 8.93 5.93
C ASN A 28 14.26 10.38 6.25
N PRO A 29 14.39 11.33 5.30
CA PRO A 29 13.93 12.68 5.57
C PRO A 29 12.44 12.56 5.87
N ILE A 30 12.07 12.77 7.12
CA ILE A 30 10.69 12.76 7.61
C ILE A 30 9.86 13.81 6.84
N GLU A 31 10.54 14.72 6.14
CA GLU A 31 10.00 15.73 5.22
C GLU A 31 9.38 15.18 3.92
N ARG A 32 9.29 13.87 3.72
CA ARG A 32 8.71 13.30 2.47
C ARG A 32 7.23 13.60 2.23
N LEU A 33 6.51 14.15 3.22
CA LEU A 33 5.05 14.32 3.19
C LEU A 33 4.56 15.73 3.61
N ILE A 34 5.41 16.75 3.61
CA ILE A 34 4.99 18.11 3.97
C ILE A 34 4.50 18.83 2.70
N GLY A 35 3.18 18.98 2.59
CA GLY A 35 2.45 19.60 1.48
C GLY A 35 1.16 18.83 1.24
N ASN A 36 0.05 19.52 0.95
CA ASN A 36 -1.32 18.99 0.75
C ASN A 36 -1.38 17.80 -0.22
N LYS A 37 -0.96 16.61 0.22
CA LYS A 37 -0.85 15.42 -0.62
C LYS A 37 -2.19 14.70 -0.60
N HIS A 38 -2.92 14.87 -1.68
CA HIS A 38 -4.07 14.06 -2.01
C HIS A 38 -3.59 12.64 -2.31
N LEU A 39 -3.81 11.73 -1.36
CA LEU A 39 -3.52 10.31 -1.50
C LEU A 39 -4.82 9.53 -1.69
N VAL A 40 -4.81 8.56 -2.60
CA VAL A 40 -5.91 7.61 -2.75
C VAL A 40 -5.81 6.58 -1.64
N ALA A 41 -6.83 6.50 -0.80
CA ALA A 41 -6.98 5.50 0.23
C ALA A 41 -8.17 4.58 -0.06
N LEU A 42 -8.14 3.38 0.52
CA LEU A 42 -9.20 2.39 0.41
C LEU A 42 -10.09 2.46 1.66
N SER A 43 -11.41 2.40 1.47
CA SER A 43 -12.42 2.33 2.51
C SER A 43 -13.08 0.94 2.48
N ASP A 44 -13.46 0.43 3.65
CA ASP A 44 -14.23 -0.83 3.76
C ASP A 44 -15.65 -0.69 3.19
N LYS A 45 -16.13 0.56 3.11
CA LYS A 45 -17.44 0.92 2.58
C LYS A 45 -17.33 1.44 1.15
N ASP A 46 -18.30 1.04 0.34
CA ASP A 46 -18.48 1.53 -1.03
C ASP A 46 -19.40 2.75 -1.01
N ARG A 47 -19.01 3.79 -1.75
CA ARG A 47 -19.90 4.93 -2.04
C ARG A 47 -19.91 5.24 -3.52
N ASN A 48 -20.79 6.14 -3.91
CA ASN A 48 -20.87 6.61 -5.29
C ASN A 48 -19.70 7.56 -5.56
N CYS A 49 -19.08 7.43 -6.73
CA CYS A 49 -18.06 8.36 -7.19
C CYS A 49 -18.71 9.72 -7.46
N ILE A 50 -18.21 10.79 -6.84
CA ILE A 50 -18.78 12.13 -6.97
C ILE A 50 -18.64 12.70 -8.40
N VAL A 51 -17.68 12.20 -9.18
CA VAL A 51 -17.38 12.73 -10.52
C VAL A 51 -18.21 12.06 -11.61
N CYS A 52 -18.37 10.73 -11.56
CA CYS A 52 -18.96 9.97 -12.67
C CYS A 52 -20.25 9.23 -12.31
N SER A 53 -20.70 9.27 -11.06
CA SER A 53 -21.98 8.68 -10.68
C SER A 53 -23.12 9.62 -11.02
N THR A 54 -24.09 9.13 -11.79
CA THR A 54 -25.30 9.87 -12.16
C THR A 54 -26.55 9.11 -11.67
N PRO A 55 -27.74 9.74 -11.61
CA PRO A 55 -28.97 9.04 -11.21
C PRO A 55 -29.33 7.84 -12.12
N SER A 56 -28.91 7.88 -13.38
CA SER A 56 -29.11 6.79 -14.35
C SER A 56 -28.06 5.68 -14.24
N GLN A 57 -26.85 6.01 -13.75
CA GLN A 57 -25.73 5.07 -13.65
C GLN A 57 -24.97 5.28 -12.34
N TRP A 58 -25.26 4.43 -11.35
CA TRP A 58 -24.54 4.42 -10.08
C TRP A 58 -23.16 3.80 -10.24
N ARG A 59 -22.13 4.65 -10.22
CA ARG A 59 -20.74 4.19 -10.28
C ARG A 59 -20.14 4.17 -8.90
N ARG A 60 -20.05 2.97 -8.32
CA ARG A 60 -19.51 2.72 -6.98
C ARG A 60 -17.98 2.77 -6.98
N THR A 61 -17.40 3.16 -5.85
CA THR A 61 -15.96 3.15 -5.59
C THR A 61 -15.71 2.92 -4.09
N LYS A 62 -14.67 2.14 -3.79
CA LYS A 62 -14.09 2.01 -2.45
C LYS A 62 -12.99 3.03 -2.17
N TYR A 63 -12.55 3.72 -3.22
CA TYR A 63 -11.45 4.65 -3.14
C TYR A 63 -11.94 6.04 -2.76
N TYR A 64 -11.18 6.71 -1.91
CA TYR A 64 -11.42 8.09 -1.54
C TYR A 64 -10.09 8.85 -1.44
N CYS A 65 -10.15 10.18 -1.56
CA CYS A 65 -8.98 11.01 -1.33
C CYS A 65 -8.82 11.30 0.17
N SER A 66 -7.76 10.84 0.80
CA SER A 66 -7.52 11.08 2.24
C SER A 66 -6.99 12.49 2.53
N GLY A 67 -6.45 13.17 1.53
CA GLY A 67 -5.88 14.52 1.66
C GLY A 67 -6.90 15.66 1.58
N CYS A 68 -8.11 15.42 1.06
CA CYS A 68 -9.17 16.44 1.05
C CYS A 68 -9.90 16.49 2.40
N ILE A 69 -10.31 17.70 2.81
CA ILE A 69 -11.14 17.92 4.01
C ILE A 69 -12.40 17.03 4.01
N ASN A 70 -13.08 16.96 2.86
CA ASN A 70 -14.34 16.23 2.71
C ASN A 70 -14.19 14.74 2.40
N LYS A 71 -12.94 14.26 2.25
CA LYS A 71 -12.61 12.87 1.90
C LYS A 71 -13.51 12.29 0.77
N PRO A 72 -13.54 12.91 -0.41
CA PRO A 72 -14.44 12.55 -1.50
C PRO A 72 -14.14 11.15 -2.03
N TYR A 73 -15.20 10.40 -2.30
CA TYR A 73 -15.12 9.09 -2.93
C TYR A 73 -14.98 9.25 -4.45
N LEU A 74 -13.88 8.74 -4.99
CA LEU A 74 -13.42 8.98 -6.36
C LEU A 74 -12.85 7.68 -6.92
N HIS A 75 -12.93 7.44 -8.23
CA HIS A 75 -12.11 6.38 -8.84
C HIS A 75 -10.65 6.83 -8.91
N ALA A 76 -9.72 5.93 -8.64
CA ALA A 76 -8.29 6.22 -8.46
C ALA A 76 -7.56 6.84 -9.67
N LYS A 77 -8.19 6.86 -10.86
CA LYS A 77 -7.58 7.35 -12.10
C LYS A 77 -8.24 8.65 -12.58
N GLY A 78 -9.01 8.61 -13.67
CA GLY A 78 -9.53 9.82 -14.31
C GLY A 78 -10.41 10.69 -13.41
N CYS A 79 -11.22 10.09 -12.53
CA CYS A 79 -12.04 10.86 -11.59
C CYS A 79 -11.18 11.57 -10.53
N PHE A 80 -10.07 10.97 -10.12
CA PHE A 80 -9.16 11.59 -9.17
C PHE A 80 -8.49 12.82 -9.80
N GLU A 81 -7.94 12.68 -11.00
CA GLU A 81 -7.31 13.80 -11.73
C GLU A 81 -8.31 14.92 -12.03
N GLN A 82 -9.51 14.59 -12.50
CA GLN A 82 -10.56 15.57 -12.80
C GLN A 82 -11.01 16.35 -11.55
N TYR A 83 -11.17 15.67 -10.42
CA TYR A 83 -11.59 16.33 -9.18
C TYR A 83 -10.54 17.31 -8.68
N HIS A 84 -9.26 16.92 -8.67
CA HIS A 84 -8.17 17.75 -8.15
C HIS A 84 -7.65 18.80 -9.15
N SER A 85 -8.02 18.72 -10.43
CA SER A 85 -7.73 19.77 -11.42
C SER A 85 -8.78 20.88 -11.43
N GLN A 86 -10.03 20.58 -11.06
CA GLN A 86 -11.13 21.55 -11.00
C GLN A 86 -11.22 22.27 -9.65
N HIS A 87 -10.83 21.59 -8.58
CA HIS A 87 -10.71 22.18 -7.26
C HIS A 87 -9.23 22.46 -7.01
N LEU A 88 -8.78 23.70 -7.18
CA LEU A 88 -7.50 24.16 -6.61
C LEU A 88 -7.64 24.09 -5.08
N ILE A 89 -6.85 23.25 -4.44
CA ILE A 89 -6.85 22.99 -2.99
C ILE A 89 -5.61 23.60 -2.38
#